data_AF-A0A4Q6FII3-F1
#
_entry.id   AF-A0A4Q6FII3-F1
#
_cell.length_a   1.000
_cell.length_b   1.000
_cell.length_c   1.000
_cell.angle_alpha   90.00
_cell.angle_beta   90.00
_cell.angle_gamma   90.00
#
_symmetry.space_group_name_H-M   'P 1'
#
loop_
_entity.id
_entity.type
_entity.pdbx_description
1 polymer ?
#
loop_
_entity_poly.entity_id
_entity_poly.type
_entity_poly.pdbx_seq_one_letter_code
_entity_poly.pdbx_strand_id
1 'polypeptide(L)'
;TMDGDTAGGLAPIGGIDKFFLRNWVKWAQQSCPYGLGPVPALSYVNDQEPTAELRPSASKQTDEADLMPYEILNSIEASFIRDKREPESILDSLHKDFPSYDLSDLKKFLNRFYSLWSRNQWKRQRYAPCFHLDEYSLDPTSWCRYPILSKDVSI
;
A
#
# COMPACT_ATOMS: atom_id res chain seq x y z
N THR A 1 -1.81 -12.22 -3.94
CA THR A 1 -1.50 -13.24 -4.98
C THR A 1 -2.59 -13.24 -6.03
N MET A 2 -2.24 -13.24 -7.33
CA MET A 2 -3.28 -13.32 -8.38
C MET A 2 -3.96 -14.68 -8.37
N ASP A 3 -5.28 -14.66 -8.53
CA ASP A 3 -6.15 -15.85 -8.47
C ASP A 3 -6.13 -16.56 -7.09
N GLY A 4 -5.58 -15.90 -6.06
CA GLY A 4 -5.61 -16.31 -4.66
C GLY A 4 -6.49 -15.36 -3.84
N ASP A 5 -5.87 -14.60 -2.93
CA ASP A 5 -6.51 -13.55 -2.11
C ASP A 5 -7.16 -12.42 -2.92
N THR A 6 -6.80 -12.26 -4.20
CA THR A 6 -7.47 -11.28 -5.09
C THR A 6 -8.74 -11.82 -5.74
N ALA A 7 -9.10 -13.09 -5.53
CA ALA A 7 -10.30 -13.67 -6.11
C ALA A 7 -11.56 -13.09 -5.44
N GLY A 8 -12.52 -12.63 -6.24
CA GLY A 8 -13.77 -12.05 -5.78
C GLY A 8 -14.45 -11.21 -6.86
N GLY A 9 -15.75 -10.97 -6.72
CA GLY A 9 -16.52 -10.12 -7.66
C GLY A 9 -16.47 -8.62 -7.34
N LEU A 10 -16.04 -8.25 -6.13
CA LEU A 10 -15.97 -6.88 -5.62
C LEU A 10 -14.87 -6.78 -4.57
N ALA A 11 -14.05 -5.73 -4.63
CA ALA A 11 -13.04 -5.39 -3.63
C ALA A 11 -13.44 -4.08 -2.91
N PRO A 12 -14.28 -4.12 -1.86
CA PRO A 12 -14.89 -2.92 -1.28
C PRO A 12 -13.88 -1.96 -0.65
N ILE A 13 -12.75 -2.47 -0.17
CA ILE A 13 -11.66 -1.69 0.41
C ILE A 13 -10.45 -1.57 -0.54
N GLY A 14 -10.61 -1.92 -1.82
CA GLY A 14 -9.51 -1.96 -2.79
C GLY A 14 -8.97 -0.58 -3.19
N GLY A 15 -9.73 0.49 -2.94
CA GLY A 15 -9.35 1.88 -3.20
C GLY A 15 -8.87 2.63 -1.96
N ILE A 16 -8.45 1.92 -0.91
CA ILE A 16 -7.97 2.50 0.36
C ILE A 16 -6.57 1.96 0.64
N ASP A 17 -5.65 2.82 1.04
CA ASP A 17 -4.30 2.41 1.41
C ASP A 17 -4.26 1.69 2.78
N LYS A 18 -3.20 0.90 2.99
CA LYS A 18 -3.04 0.10 4.21
C LYS A 18 -2.86 0.95 5.46
N PHE A 19 -2.19 2.10 5.36
CA PHE A 19 -1.97 3.00 6.48
C PHE A 19 -3.29 3.62 6.96
N PHE A 20 -4.13 4.11 6.05
CA PHE A 20 -5.48 4.56 6.37
C PHE A 20 -6.30 3.45 7.01
N LEU A 21 -6.32 2.25 6.42
CA LEU A 21 -7.13 1.13 6.94
C LEU A 21 -6.76 0.78 8.39
N ARG A 22 -5.46 0.77 8.74
CA ARG A 22 -5.03 0.53 10.13
C ARG A 22 -5.57 1.59 11.09
N ASN A 23 -5.55 2.86 10.69
CA ASN A 23 -6.08 3.95 11.49
C ASN A 23 -7.62 3.87 11.59
N TRP A 24 -8.29 3.48 10.51
CA TRP A 24 -9.74 3.29 10.48
C TRP A 24 -10.20 2.16 11.41
N VAL A 25 -9.47 1.04 11.48
CA VAL A 25 -9.80 -0.08 12.38
C VAL A 25 -9.61 0.33 13.85
N LYS A 26 -8.57 1.12 14.18
CA LYS A 26 -8.40 1.71 15.52
C LYS A 26 -9.52 2.68 15.87
N TRP A 27 -9.93 3.52 14.91
CA TRP A 27 -11.07 4.42 15.08
C TRP A 27 -12.35 3.63 15.34
N ALA A 28 -12.66 2.61 14.52
CA ALA A 28 -13.85 1.78 14.65
C ALA A 28 -13.91 1.01 15.99
N GLN A 29 -12.75 0.66 16.57
CA GLN A 29 -12.68 0.07 17.91
C GLN A 29 -13.27 1.01 18.97
N GLN A 30 -13.01 2.32 18.85
CA GLN A 30 -13.37 3.33 19.86
C GLN A 30 -14.67 4.06 19.53
N SER A 31 -14.98 4.24 18.25
CA SER A 31 -16.04 5.10 17.76
C SER A 31 -16.42 4.70 16.33
N CYS A 32 -17.62 4.18 16.13
CA CYS A 32 -18.20 3.98 14.80
C CYS A 32 -19.66 4.49 14.78
N PRO A 33 -19.86 5.82 14.85
CA PRO A 33 -21.17 6.43 15.09
C PRO A 33 -22.17 6.23 13.94
N TYR A 34 -21.68 5.97 12.73
CA TYR A 34 -22.51 5.73 11.53
C TYR A 34 -22.67 4.23 11.21
N GLY A 35 -22.31 3.35 12.15
CA GLY A 35 -22.29 1.90 11.95
C GLY A 35 -22.68 1.13 13.21
N LEU A 36 -21.86 0.14 13.58
CA LEU A 36 -22.11 -0.78 14.69
C LEU A 36 -21.96 -0.15 16.10
N GLY A 37 -21.63 1.14 16.18
CA GLY A 37 -21.05 1.72 17.40
C GLY A 37 -19.61 1.22 17.61
N PRO A 38 -18.97 1.58 18.74
CA PRO A 38 -17.63 1.08 19.06
C PRO A 38 -17.55 -0.45 18.97
N VAL A 39 -16.48 -0.99 18.40
CA VAL A 39 -16.27 -2.44 18.24
C VAL A 39 -15.02 -2.87 19.04
N PRO A 40 -15.11 -3.08 20.37
CA PRO A 40 -13.95 -3.40 21.22
C PRO A 40 -13.19 -4.66 20.79
N ALA A 41 -13.86 -5.62 20.16
CA ALA A 41 -13.25 -6.85 19.65
C ALA A 41 -12.17 -6.61 18.59
N LEU A 42 -12.12 -5.42 17.97
CA LEU A 42 -11.04 -5.04 17.05
C LEU A 42 -9.68 -4.87 17.74
N SER A 43 -9.64 -4.80 19.07
CA SER A 43 -8.38 -4.88 19.84
C SER A 43 -7.58 -6.14 19.48
N TYR A 44 -8.25 -7.29 19.38
CA TYR A 44 -7.61 -8.56 18.98
C TYR A 44 -7.02 -8.55 17.57
N VAL A 45 -7.45 -7.62 16.70
CA VAL A 45 -6.89 -7.43 15.35
C VAL A 45 -5.77 -6.39 15.39
N ASN A 46 -5.97 -5.29 16.12
CA ASN A 46 -4.99 -4.20 16.23
C ASN A 46 -3.71 -4.62 16.96
N ASP A 47 -3.80 -5.58 17.89
CA ASP A 47 -2.68 -6.09 18.68
C ASP A 47 -1.86 -7.16 17.94
N GLN A 48 -2.31 -7.60 16.75
CA GLN A 48 -1.58 -8.58 15.93
C GLN A 48 -0.50 -7.91 15.08
N GLU A 49 0.61 -8.62 14.87
CA GLU A 49 1.61 -8.21 13.89
C GLU A 49 1.08 -8.46 12.46
N PRO A 50 1.29 -7.52 11.51
CA PRO A 50 0.91 -7.71 10.12
C PRO A 50 1.88 -8.69 9.44
N THR A 51 1.52 -9.98 9.48
CA THR A 51 2.25 -11.08 8.84
C THR A 51 1.30 -11.96 8.03
N ALA A 52 1.77 -12.45 6.88
CA ALA A 52 0.97 -13.33 6.01
C ALA A 52 0.77 -14.75 6.57
N GLU A 53 1.46 -15.16 7.66
CA GLU A 53 1.42 -16.51 8.26
C GLU A 53 1.63 -17.70 7.28
N LEU A 54 2.05 -17.44 6.04
CA LEU A 54 2.20 -18.45 4.99
C LEU A 54 3.45 -19.33 5.16
N ARG A 55 4.34 -18.97 6.08
CA ARG A 55 5.61 -19.66 6.35
C ARG A 55 5.75 -19.93 7.85
N PRO A 56 6.53 -20.95 8.25
CA PRO A 56 6.75 -21.24 9.67
C PRO A 56 7.20 -19.98 10.42
N SER A 57 6.69 -19.77 11.63
CA SER A 57 6.92 -18.58 12.47
C SER A 57 8.42 -18.28 12.69
N ALA A 58 9.27 -19.31 12.63
CA ALA A 58 10.73 -19.18 12.67
C ALA A 58 11.31 -18.28 11.55
N SER A 59 10.58 -18.10 10.45
CA SER A 59 11.00 -17.30 9.29
C SER A 59 10.79 -15.78 9.47
N LYS A 60 10.14 -15.33 10.57
CA LYS A 60 9.90 -13.92 10.94
C LYS A 60 9.51 -13.02 9.75
N GLN A 61 8.60 -13.48 8.91
CA GLN A 61 8.15 -12.70 7.74
C GLN A 61 7.21 -11.59 8.22
N THR A 62 7.57 -10.34 7.93
CA THR A 62 6.68 -9.18 8.09
C THR A 62 6.42 -8.56 6.71
N ASP A 63 5.20 -8.08 6.50
CA ASP A 63 4.82 -7.48 5.21
C ASP A 63 5.68 -6.26 4.88
N GLU A 64 6.06 -5.47 5.89
CA GLU A 64 6.92 -4.30 5.73
C GLU A 64 8.37 -4.66 5.38
N ALA A 65 8.86 -5.84 5.77
CA ALA A 65 10.19 -6.30 5.36
C ALA A 65 10.23 -6.67 3.87
N ASP A 66 9.15 -7.26 3.35
CA ASP A 66 9.02 -7.62 1.93
C ASP A 66 8.73 -6.38 1.06
N LEU A 67 8.03 -5.39 1.61
CA LEU A 67 7.72 -4.12 0.96
C LEU A 67 8.65 -3.02 1.46
N MET A 68 8.13 -2.14 2.30
CA MET A 68 8.76 -1.04 3.02
C MET A 68 7.75 -0.59 4.08
N PRO A 69 8.12 0.26 5.05
CA PRO A 69 7.15 0.83 6.00
C PRO A 69 5.95 1.44 5.27
N TYR A 70 4.73 1.17 5.73
CA TYR A 70 3.52 1.56 4.99
C TYR A 70 3.39 3.08 4.79
N GLU A 71 3.85 3.89 5.74
CA GLU A 71 3.86 5.35 5.62
C GLU A 71 4.77 5.83 4.47
N ILE A 72 5.95 5.19 4.32
CA ILE A 72 6.88 5.47 3.22
C ILE A 72 6.27 5.00 1.90
N LEU A 73 5.67 3.81 1.87
CA LEU A 73 4.98 3.29 0.68
C LEU A 73 3.89 4.26 0.21
N ASN A 74 3.03 4.73 1.12
CA ASN A 74 1.94 5.66 0.79
C ASN A 74 2.48 7.02 0.30
N SER A 75 3.56 7.53 0.92
CA SER A 75 4.21 8.77 0.48
C SER A 75 4.80 8.67 -0.93
N ILE A 76 5.47 7.54 -1.24
CA ILE A 76 5.98 7.26 -2.59
C ILE A 76 4.82 7.15 -3.58
N GLU A 77 3.78 6.39 -3.23
CA GLU A 77 2.62 6.16 -4.09
C GLU A 77 1.92 7.47 -4.46
N ALA A 78 1.60 8.31 -3.46
CA ALA A 78 1.01 9.63 -3.71
C ALA A 78 1.92 10.52 -4.56
N SER A 79 3.22 10.56 -4.27
CA SER A 79 4.15 11.41 -5.00
C SER A 79 4.34 10.98 -6.47
N PHE A 80 4.37 9.67 -6.72
CA PHE A 80 4.57 9.12 -8.06
C PHE A 80 3.27 9.09 -8.88
N ILE A 81 2.16 8.65 -8.28
CA ILE A 81 0.90 8.40 -9.00
C ILE A 81 0.03 9.65 -9.06
N ARG A 82 -0.23 10.29 -7.92
CA ARG A 82 -1.07 11.49 -7.85
C ARG A 82 -0.32 12.72 -8.34
N ASP A 83 0.87 12.96 -7.78
CA ASP A 83 1.61 14.21 -7.99
C ASP A 83 2.55 14.16 -9.21
N LYS A 84 2.78 12.97 -9.79
CA LYS A 84 3.61 12.74 -10.99
C LYS A 84 5.01 13.33 -10.87
N ARG A 85 5.61 13.24 -9.68
CA ARG A 85 6.95 13.76 -9.40
C ARG A 85 8.03 12.86 -9.99
N GLU A 86 9.14 13.49 -10.35
CA GLU A 86 10.34 12.79 -10.81
C GLU A 86 11.05 12.07 -9.66
N PRO A 87 11.78 10.97 -9.93
CA PRO A 87 12.35 10.11 -8.90
C PRO A 87 13.26 10.84 -7.89
N GLU A 88 14.10 11.77 -8.36
CA GLU A 88 14.99 12.57 -7.50
C GLU A 88 14.19 13.46 -6.55
N SER A 89 13.11 14.09 -7.03
CA SER A 89 12.25 14.95 -6.21
C SER A 89 11.48 14.15 -5.14
N ILE A 90 11.11 12.91 -5.47
CA ILE A 90 10.50 11.99 -4.51
C ILE A 90 11.52 11.65 -3.42
N LEU A 91 12.75 11.27 -3.79
CA LEU A 91 13.80 10.94 -2.83
C LEU A 91 14.12 12.11 -1.87
N ASP A 92 14.22 13.33 -2.40
CA ASP A 92 14.44 14.54 -1.60
C ASP A 92 13.29 14.78 -0.61
N SER A 93 12.05 14.61 -1.07
CA SER A 93 10.86 14.76 -0.21
C SER A 93 10.85 13.70 0.89
N LEU A 94 11.14 12.44 0.56
CA LEU A 94 11.23 11.36 1.54
C LEU A 94 12.31 11.65 2.59
N HIS A 95 13.48 12.14 2.19
CA HIS A 95 14.55 12.43 3.13
C HIS A 95 14.17 13.53 4.12
N LYS A 96 13.40 14.52 3.66
CA LYS A 96 12.87 15.59 4.49
C LYS A 96 11.75 15.12 5.43
N ASP A 97 10.82 14.32 4.92
CA ASP A 97 9.61 13.92 5.65
C ASP A 97 9.88 12.76 6.63
N PHE A 98 10.92 11.95 6.36
CA PHE A 98 11.31 10.80 7.17
C PHE A 98 12.79 10.90 7.63
N PRO A 99 13.15 11.90 8.46
CA PRO A 99 14.54 12.17 8.85
C PRO A 99 15.18 11.09 9.73
N SER A 100 14.37 10.16 10.25
CA SER A 100 14.86 9.00 11.02
C SER A 100 15.45 7.89 10.14
N TYR A 101 15.27 7.95 8.82
CA TYR A 101 15.79 6.97 7.87
C TYR A 101 17.00 7.53 7.13
N ASP A 102 18.01 6.69 6.97
CA ASP A 102 19.17 7.01 6.14
C ASP A 102 18.74 7.15 4.67
N LEU A 103 19.36 8.12 3.97
CA LEU A 103 19.12 8.34 2.54
C LEU A 103 19.31 7.06 1.70
N SER A 104 20.26 6.21 2.11
CA SER A 104 20.54 4.94 1.44
C SER A 104 19.37 3.95 1.53
N ASP A 105 18.63 3.93 2.63
CA ASP A 105 17.49 3.05 2.83
C ASP A 105 16.25 3.58 2.12
N LEU A 106 16.02 4.89 2.15
CA LEU A 106 14.97 5.55 1.37
C LEU A 106 15.14 5.29 -0.13
N LYS A 107 16.38 5.36 -0.63
CA LYS A 107 16.70 5.01 -2.02
C LYS A 107 16.40 3.55 -2.34
N LYS A 108 16.68 2.61 -1.41
CA LYS A 108 16.31 1.19 -1.58
C LYS A 108 14.80 1.01 -1.62
N PHE A 109 14.04 1.68 -0.77
CA PHE A 109 12.57 1.62 -0.76
C PHE A 109 11.98 2.15 -2.07
N LEU A 110 12.47 3.30 -2.56
CA LEU A 110 12.01 3.89 -3.81
C LEU A 110 12.31 3.00 -5.03
N ASN A 111 13.52 2.45 -5.11
CA ASN A 111 13.88 1.49 -6.17
C ASN A 111 13.04 0.21 -6.09
N ARG A 112 12.78 -0.29 -4.87
CA ARG A 112 11.90 -1.45 -4.66
C ARG A 112 10.47 -1.15 -5.09
N PHE A 113 9.94 0.04 -4.77
CA PHE A 113 8.62 0.48 -5.20
C PHE A 113 8.50 0.44 -6.73
N TYR A 114 9.43 1.06 -7.46
CA TYR A 114 9.38 1.06 -8.93
C TYR A 114 9.44 -0.34 -9.53
N SER A 115 10.35 -1.19 -9.03
CA SER A 115 10.46 -2.57 -9.50
C SER A 115 9.16 -3.35 -9.28
N LEU A 116 8.58 -3.26 -8.07
CA LEU A 116 7.31 -3.93 -7.76
C LEU A 116 6.13 -3.31 -8.51
N TRP A 117 6.12 -2.00 -8.71
CA TRP A 117 5.10 -1.30 -9.49
C TRP A 117 5.05 -1.86 -10.91
N SER A 118 6.13 -1.75 -11.67
CA SER A 118 6.16 -2.16 -13.07
C SER A 118 5.89 -3.66 -13.24
N ARG A 119 6.57 -4.50 -12.45
CA ARG A 119 6.41 -5.97 -12.53
C ARG A 119 5.01 -6.47 -12.20
N ASN A 120 4.25 -5.73 -11.39
CA ASN A 120 2.90 -6.14 -10.97
C ASN A 120 1.77 -5.38 -11.66
N GLN A 121 2.05 -4.55 -12.68
CA GLN A 121 0.98 -3.85 -13.42
C GLN A 121 -0.02 -4.82 -14.05
N TRP A 122 0.41 -5.98 -14.53
CA TRP A 122 -0.50 -7.00 -15.07
C TRP A 122 -1.52 -7.52 -14.03
N LYS A 123 -1.17 -7.47 -12.74
CA LYS A 123 -2.07 -7.85 -11.63
C LYS A 123 -3.18 -6.81 -11.48
N ARG A 124 -2.83 -5.52 -11.54
CA ARG A 124 -3.77 -4.40 -11.49
C ARG A 124 -4.81 -4.43 -12.61
N GLN A 125 -4.40 -4.87 -13.80
CA GLN A 125 -5.31 -5.06 -14.94
C GLN A 125 -6.40 -6.12 -14.72
N ARG A 126 -6.29 -6.91 -13.65
CA ARG A 126 -7.21 -7.99 -13.28
C ARG A 126 -7.87 -7.74 -11.92
N TYR A 127 -7.87 -6.51 -11.43
CA TYR A 127 -8.58 -6.16 -10.20
C TYR A 127 -10.07 -6.42 -10.32
N ALA A 128 -10.68 -6.89 -9.23
CA ALA A 128 -12.12 -6.81 -9.08
C ALA A 128 -12.53 -5.32 -8.98
N PRO A 129 -13.75 -4.96 -9.43
CA PRO A 129 -14.27 -3.62 -9.22
C PRO A 129 -14.15 -3.19 -7.75
N CYS A 130 -13.78 -1.94 -7.50
CA CYS A 130 -13.61 -1.39 -6.16
C CYS A 130 -14.23 0.01 -6.07
N PHE A 131 -14.53 0.45 -4.85
CA PHE A 131 -14.97 1.84 -4.63
C PHE A 131 -13.78 2.79 -4.76
N HIS A 132 -14.02 3.94 -5.39
CA HIS A 132 -13.09 5.06 -5.40
C HIS A 132 -13.38 5.94 -4.17
N LEU A 133 -12.42 6.03 -3.25
CA LEU A 133 -12.62 6.70 -1.95
C LEU A 133 -11.56 7.76 -1.64
N ASP A 134 -10.42 7.74 -2.34
CA ASP A 134 -9.30 8.67 -2.17
C ASP A 134 -9.24 9.68 -3.33
N GLU A 135 -8.33 10.65 -3.27
CA GLU A 135 -8.07 11.63 -4.34
C GLU A 135 -7.54 10.99 -5.63
N TYR A 136 -7.00 9.77 -5.54
CA TYR A 136 -6.47 9.00 -6.65
C TYR A 136 -6.79 7.50 -6.49
N SER A 137 -6.54 6.72 -7.54
CA SER A 137 -6.77 5.27 -7.52
C SER A 137 -5.77 4.55 -8.41
N LEU A 138 -5.45 3.30 -8.06
CA LEU A 138 -4.56 2.43 -8.83
C LEU A 138 -5.29 1.57 -9.87
N ASP A 139 -6.62 1.70 -9.97
CA ASP A 139 -7.42 0.95 -10.92
C ASP A 139 -7.15 1.44 -12.37
N PRO A 140 -6.70 0.54 -13.27
CA PRO A 140 -6.37 0.89 -14.65
C PRO A 140 -7.59 1.14 -15.54
N THR A 141 -8.79 0.72 -15.12
CA THR A 141 -10.02 0.96 -15.89
C THR A 141 -10.59 2.36 -15.64
N SER A 142 -10.25 2.98 -14.50
CA SER A 142 -10.68 4.32 -14.12
C SER A 142 -9.54 5.34 -14.17
N TRP A 143 -8.72 5.41 -13.13
CA TRP A 143 -7.84 6.56 -12.84
C TRP A 143 -6.39 6.34 -13.31
N CYS A 144 -5.79 5.17 -13.08
CA CYS A 144 -4.34 4.94 -13.30
C CYS A 144 -4.06 4.00 -14.47
N ARG A 145 -4.15 4.53 -15.70
CA ARG A 145 -3.73 3.80 -16.90
C ARG A 145 -2.20 3.76 -17.00
N TYR A 146 -1.63 2.58 -16.82
CA TYR A 146 -0.20 2.34 -16.94
C TYR A 146 0.09 1.09 -17.81
N PRO A 147 1.11 1.13 -18.68
CA PRO A 147 1.43 0.02 -19.57
C PRO A 147 1.92 -1.21 -18.80
N ILE A 148 1.42 -2.39 -19.18
CA ILE A 148 1.85 -3.67 -18.57
C ILE A 148 3.34 -3.91 -18.83
N LEU A 149 3.79 -3.64 -20.05
CA LEU A 149 5.18 -3.75 -20.46
C LEU A 149 5.80 -2.36 -20.43
N SER A 150 6.68 -2.14 -19.47
CA SER A 150 7.42 -0.88 -19.27
C SER A 150 8.87 -1.20 -18.92
N LYS A 151 9.75 -0.22 -19.11
CA LYS A 151 11.13 -0.32 -18.66
C LYS A 151 11.16 -0.18 -17.13
N ASP A 152 12.08 -0.88 -16.48
CA ASP A 152 12.36 -0.65 -15.07
C ASP A 152 12.84 0.79 -14.86
N VAL A 153 12.21 1.46 -13.89
CA VAL A 153 12.61 2.78 -13.40
C VAL A 153 13.53 2.55 -12.20
N SER A 154 14.70 3.16 -12.21
CA SER A 154 15.67 3.08 -11.12
C SER A 154 16.42 4.40 -10.99
N ILE A 155 16.79 4.73 -9.76
CA ILE A 155 17.64 5.86 -9.38
C ILE A 155 18.95 5.36 -8.82
#